data_AF-A0A0D1VZB5-F1
#
_entry.id   AF-A0A0D1VZB5-F1
#
_cell.length_a   1.000
_cell.length_b   1.000
_cell.length_c   1.000
_cell.angle_alpha   90.00
_cell.angle_beta   90.00
_cell.angle_gamma   90.00
#
_symmetry.space_group_name_H-M   'P 1'
#
loop_
_entity.id
_entity.type
_entity.pdbx_description
1 polymer ?
#
loop_
_entity_poly.entity_id
_entity_poly.type
_entity_poly.pdbx_seq_one_letter_code
_entity_poly.pdbx_strand_id
1 'polypeptide(L)' 'MDSFIKKIDAIKKIECLITIKEEIKDQIMVKESWQVRMELYKQIDVINQRIKEIEQTSDNFKYVNKQLT' A
#
# COMPACT_ATOMS: atom_id res chain seq x y z
N MET A 1 7.84 0.12 -12.76
CA MET A 1 7.70 -0.34 -11.37
C MET A 1 8.44 0.54 -10.36
N ASP A 2 9.74 0.79 -10.51
CA ASP A 2 10.55 1.52 -9.48
C ASP A 2 10.02 2.90 -9.09
N SER A 3 9.56 3.69 -10.06
CA SER A 3 8.95 5.01 -9.80
C SER A 3 7.67 4.91 -8.97
N PHE A 4 6.89 3.84 -9.15
CA PHE A 4 5.68 3.59 -8.38
C PHE A 4 6.02 3.21 -6.94
N ILE A 5 6.98 2.31 -6.73
CA ILE A 5 7.44 1.89 -5.39
C ILE A 5 7.88 3.11 -4.57
N LYS A 6 8.74 3.97 -5.14
CA LYS A 6 9.20 5.20 -4.46
C LYS A 6 8.06 6.13 -4.05
N LYS A 7 7.01 6.23 -4.86
CA LYS A 7 5.82 7.03 -4.52
C LYS A 7 5.05 6.41 -3.36
N ILE A 8 4.85 5.10 -3.38
CA ILE A 8 4.16 4.37 -2.31
C ILE A 8 4.92 4.46 -0.99
N ASP A 9 6.24 4.30 -1.01
CA ASP A 9 7.09 4.39 0.19
C ASP A 9 7.03 5.77 0.87
N ALA A 10 6.90 6.83 0.07
CA ALA A 10 6.80 8.20 0.56
C ALA A 10 5.47 8.49 1.27
N ILE A 11 4.43 7.68 1.05
CA ILE A 11 3.13 7.85 1.68
C ILE A 11 3.15 7.27 3.10
N LYS A 12 2.68 8.08 4.07
CA LYS A 12 2.64 7.74 5.50
C LYS A 12 1.24 7.49 6.03
N LYS A 13 0.20 7.88 5.28
CA LYS A 13 -1.20 7.75 5.67
C LYS A 13 -1.81 6.54 4.99
N ILE A 14 -2.40 5.64 5.76
CA ILE A 14 -3.03 4.41 5.26
C ILE A 14 -4.23 4.77 4.37
N GLU A 15 -4.98 5.81 4.70
CA GLU A 15 -6.15 6.23 3.92
C GLU A 15 -5.76 6.59 2.48
N CYS A 16 -4.64 7.29 2.29
CA CYS A 16 -4.13 7.62 0.96
C CYS A 16 -3.73 6.36 0.17
N LEU A 17 -3.16 5.35 0.84
CA LEU A 17 -2.81 4.07 0.23
C LEU A 17 -4.05 3.28 -0.19
N ILE A 18 -5.10 3.31 0.64
CA ILE A 18 -6.39 2.67 0.34
C ILE A 18 -7.02 3.31 -0.91
N THR A 19 -7.07 4.64 -1.00
CA THR A 19 -7.60 5.34 -2.18
C THR A 19 -6.88 4.93 -3.46
N ILE A 20 -5.53 4.91 -3.45
CA ILE A 20 -4.75 4.49 -4.62
C ILE A 20 -5.03 3.02 -4.98
N LYS A 21 -5.19 2.15 -3.99
CA LYS A 21 -5.53 0.74 -4.21
C LYS A 21 -6.90 0.58 -4.87
N GLU A 22 -7.88 1.41 -4.50
CA GLU A 22 -9.21 1.41 -5.13
C GLU A 22 -9.14 1.89 -6.58
N GLU A 23 -8.42 2.98 -6.86
CA GLU A 23 -8.20 3.45 -8.24
C GLU A 23 -7.55 2.38 -9.14
N ILE A 24 -6.62 1.59 -8.59
CA ILE A 24 -5.98 0.49 -9.34
C ILE A 24 -6.97 -0.65 -9.57
N LYS A 25 -7.84 -0.98 -8.61
CA LYS A 25 -8.90 -1.98 -8.80
C LYS A 25 -9.86 -1.58 -9.92
N ASP A 26 -10.24 -0.31 -9.97
CA ASP A 26 -11.09 0.23 -11.04
C ASP A 26 -10.40 0.09 -12.40
N GLN A 27 -9.08 0.37 -12.47
CA GLN A 27 -8.31 0.15 -13.70
C GLN A 27 -8.26 -1.33 -14.12
N ILE A 28 -8.17 -2.27 -13.18
CA ILE A 28 -8.19 -3.71 -13.48
C ILE A 28 -9.52 -4.10 -14.14
N MET A 29 -10.63 -3.53 -13.68
CA MET A 29 -11.97 -3.80 -14.23
C MET A 29 -12.11 -3.30 -15.68
N VAL A 30 -11.41 -2.22 -16.04
CA VAL A 30 -11.50 -1.58 -17.36
C VAL A 30 -10.49 -2.14 -18.38
N LYS A 31 -9.38 -2.76 -17.94
CA LYS A 31 -8.28 -3.18 -18.84
C LYS A 31 -8.45 -4.62 -19.34
N GLU A 32 -8.26 -4.83 -20.64
CA GLU A 32 -8.52 -6.12 -21.32
C GLU A 32 -7.31 -7.07 -21.41
N SER A 33 -6.07 -6.58 -21.44
CA SER A 33 -4.90 -7.47 -21.57
C SER A 33 -4.44 -8.03 -20.23
N TRP A 34 -4.22 -9.35 -20.21
CA TRP A 34 -3.73 -10.08 -19.04
C TRP A 34 -2.41 -9.49 -18.49
N GLN A 35 -1.51 -9.09 -19.38
CA GLN A 35 -0.22 -8.51 -19.03
C GLN A 35 -0.39 -7.21 -18.23
N VAL A 36 -1.38 -6.37 -18.60
CA VAL A 36 -1.65 -5.12 -17.87
C VAL A 36 -2.26 -5.42 -16.51
N ARG A 37 -3.19 -6.38 -16.43
CA ARG A 37 -3.77 -6.80 -15.14
C ARG A 37 -2.69 -7.31 -14.18
N MET A 38 -1.73 -8.10 -14.68
CA MET A 38 -0.62 -8.60 -13.88
C MET A 38 0.24 -7.47 -13.29
N GLU A 39 0.52 -6.42 -14.04
CA GLU A 39 1.26 -5.27 -13.51
C GLU A 39 0.46 -4.50 -12.46
N LEU A 40 -0.86 -4.34 -12.65
CA LEU A 40 -1.74 -3.70 -11.67
C LEU A 40 -1.85 -4.52 -10.37
N TYR A 41 -1.89 -5.86 -10.45
CA TYR A 41 -1.85 -6.71 -9.27
C TYR A 41 -0.54 -6.55 -8.48
N LYS A 42 0.61 -6.47 -9.15
CA LYS A 42 1.90 -6.19 -8.48
C LYS A 42 1.88 -4.84 -7.76
N GLN A 43 1.24 -3.83 -8.34
CA GLN A 43 1.09 -2.53 -7.69
C GLN A 43 0.23 -2.62 -6.42
N ILE A 44 -0.85 -3.42 -6.45
CA ILE A 44 -1.67 -3.70 -5.25
C ILE A 44 -0.84 -4.38 -4.16
N ASP A 45 0.02 -5.35 -4.51
CA ASP A 45 0.88 -6.03 -3.53
C ASP A 45 1.85 -5.08 -2.85
N VAL A 46 2.47 -4.16 -3.60
CA VAL A 46 3.34 -3.12 -3.03
C VAL A 46 2.57 -2.22 -2.07
N ILE A 47 1.34 -1.82 -2.40
CA ILE A 47 0.50 -1.02 -1.49
C ILE A 47 0.17 -1.80 -0.21
N ASN A 48 -0.22 -3.07 -0.34
CA ASN A 48 -0.56 -3.91 0.81
C ASN A 48 0.64 -4.07 1.76
N GLN A 49 1.83 -4.30 1.20
CA GLN A 49 3.06 -4.39 1.96
C GLN A 49 3.34 -3.10 2.73
N ARG A 50 3.16 -1.94 2.07
CA ARG A 50 3.36 -0.64 2.71
C ARG A 50 2.36 -0.36 3.83
N ILE A 51 1.09 -0.71 3.65
CA ILE A 51 0.07 -0.60 4.70
C ILE A 51 0.49 -1.42 5.92
N LYS A 52 0.90 -2.68 5.70
CA LYS A 52 1.36 -3.57 6.78
C LYS A 52 2.56 -3.00 7.54
N GLU A 53 3.52 -2.40 6.85
CA GLU A 53 4.67 -1.74 7.49
C GLU A 53 4.25 -0.57 8.38
N ILE A 54 3.30 0.26 7.93
CA ILE A 54 2.78 1.39 8.71
C ILE A 54 2.01 0.88 9.92
N GLU A 55 1.16 -0.14 9.77
CA GLU A 55 0.43 -0.78 10.88
C GLU A 55 1.37 -1.36 11.93
N GLN A 56 2.38 -2.12 11.51
CA GLN A 56 3.40 -2.69 12.42
C GLN A 56 4.22 -1.62 13.13
N THR A 57 4.55 -0.53 12.44
CA THR A 57 5.24 0.60 13.07
C THR A 57 4.34 1.26 14.11
N SER A 58 3.07 1.49 13.79
CA SER A 58 2.07 2.10 14.68
C SER A 58 1.79 1.25 15.93
N ASP A 59 1.68 -0.06 15.78
CA ASP A 59 1.46 -0.97 16.91
C ASP A 59 2.70 -1.10 17.79
N ASN A 60 3.92 -1.09 17.23
CA ASN A 60 5.15 -1.03 18.02
C ASN A 60 5.23 0.22 18.92
N PHE A 61 4.69 1.37 18.50
CA PHE A 61 4.59 2.56 19.34
C PHE A 61 3.61 2.42 20.52
N LYS A 62 2.55 1.61 20.40
CA LYS A 62 1.61 1.35 21.50
C LYS A 62 2.24 0.49 22.61
N TYR A 63 3.11 -0.45 22.26
CA TYR A 63 3.75 -1.32 23.25
C TYR A 63 4.89 -0.64 24.01
N VAL A 64 5.68 0.22 23.35
CA VAL A 64 6.79 0.95 24.00
C VAL A 64 6.29 1.96 25.04
N ASN A 65 5.17 2.65 24.78
CA ASN A 65 4.63 3.63 25.73
C ASN A 65 3.87 3.01 26.92
N LYS A 66 3.48 1.73 26.86
CA LYS A 66 2.80 1.04 27.96
C LYS A 66 3.76 0.49 29.02
N GLN A 67 5.05 0.41 28.74
CA GLN A 67 6.08 -0.07 29.68
C GLN A 67 6.80 1.07 30.44
N LEU A 68 6.45 2.33 30.16
CA LEU A 68 7.06 3.52 30.78
C LEU A 68 6.09 4.32 31.67
N THR A 69 4.94 3.76 32.00
CA THR A 69 3.96 4.27 32.97
C THR A 69 3.57 3.16 33.93
#